data_AF-A0A914G1C9-F1
#
_entry.id   AF-A0A914G1C9-F1
#
_cell.length_a   1.000
_cell.length_b   1.000
_cell.length_c   1.000
_cell.angle_alpha   90.00
_cell.angle_beta   90.00
_cell.angle_gamma   90.00
#
_symmetry.space_group_name_H-M   'P 1'
#
loop_
_entity.id
_entity.type
_entity.pdbx_description
1 polymer ?
#
loop_
_entity_poly.entity_id
_entity_poly.type
_entity_poly.pdbx_seq_one_letter_code
_entity_poly.pdbx_strand_id
1 'polypeptide(L)'
;MLLLIVSNGRVALENFIKYGILISPLQWINALSEDPWTWPNLVMLFFSNITCILVFFTEKILAKKWIGEKLALVWYITLISAHLTFPVLVTLWLKGNPLFASLSLAIIVIEALKLVSYIHKWIGEKLALVWYITLISAHLTLPVLVTLWLKGNPLFASLSLAIIVIEALKLVSYIHVNYWCRGSLKSGDKPKNFLYPSNLTLSNFYYFMFAPTLCYELKFPRTPGRRPKFILKRAAEFICFGILGVALCEQWVVPLVKNSMGTLKDMDIFLCIERVFKLAVPNHIIWLLFFYTIFHSSLNLMAEILRFADREFYRDFWNAETIQYFWQTWNIPVHRWCVRHVYKPLIRNGYSRLTGSLAVFLISAIFHEYLVSVPLHLFRLWAFWAMLAQIPLS
;
A
#
# COMPACT_ATOMS: atom_id res chain seq x y z
N MET A 1 8.29 27.05 -8.01
CA MET A 1 6.88 26.88 -7.58
C MET A 1 5.99 28.04 -8.02
N LEU A 2 6.33 29.30 -7.69
CA LEU A 2 5.62 30.50 -8.18
C LEU A 2 5.55 30.57 -9.72
N LEU A 3 6.67 30.37 -10.42
CA LEU A 3 6.71 30.37 -11.89
C LEU A 3 5.80 29.31 -12.54
N LEU A 4 5.61 28.16 -11.90
CA LEU A 4 4.77 27.06 -12.39
C LEU A 4 3.27 27.33 -12.18
N ILE A 5 2.92 27.93 -11.05
CA ILE A 5 1.55 28.40 -10.78
C ILE A 5 1.20 29.54 -11.74
N VAL A 6 2.15 30.42 -12.04
CA VAL A 6 1.95 31.54 -12.96
C VAL A 6 1.87 31.06 -14.42
N SER A 7 2.70 30.10 -14.86
CA SER A 7 2.65 29.62 -16.25
C SER A 7 1.42 28.76 -16.55
N ASN A 8 0.99 27.91 -15.60
CA ASN A 8 -0.06 26.91 -15.84
C ASN A 8 -1.39 27.25 -15.17
N GLY A 9 -1.41 28.19 -14.22
CA GLY A 9 -2.63 28.62 -13.54
C GLY A 9 -3.64 29.24 -14.50
N ARG A 10 -3.17 29.95 -15.53
CA ARG A 10 -4.03 30.47 -16.60
C ARG A 10 -4.73 29.36 -17.37
N VAL A 11 -4.01 28.32 -17.80
CA VAL A 11 -4.57 27.20 -18.56
C VAL A 11 -5.54 26.37 -17.69
N ALA A 12 -5.21 26.14 -16.43
CA ALA A 12 -6.10 25.46 -15.49
C ALA A 12 -7.39 26.26 -15.23
N LEU A 13 -7.27 27.58 -15.05
CA LEU A 13 -8.40 28.49 -14.86
C LEU A 13 -9.24 28.61 -16.14
N GLU A 14 -8.62 28.71 -17.31
CA GLU A 14 -9.30 28.73 -18.61
C GLU A 14 -10.06 27.42 -18.83
N ASN A 15 -9.48 26.26 -18.51
CA ASN A 15 -10.20 24.99 -18.57
C ASN A 15 -11.36 24.92 -17.57
N PHE A 16 -11.18 25.42 -16.34
CA PHE A 16 -12.24 25.47 -15.34
C PHE A 16 -13.38 26.42 -15.72
N ILE A 17 -13.07 27.58 -16.32
CA ILE A 17 -14.05 28.54 -16.80
C ILE A 17 -14.75 28.02 -18.06
N LYS A 18 -14.01 27.44 -19.01
CA LYS A 18 -14.52 26.98 -20.30
C LYS A 18 -15.38 25.73 -20.19
N TYR A 19 -15.01 24.81 -19.30
CA TYR A 19 -15.68 23.52 -19.17
C TYR A 19 -16.46 23.36 -17.86
N GLY A 20 -16.31 24.28 -16.90
CA GLY A 20 -16.90 24.16 -15.58
C GLY A 20 -16.38 22.95 -14.81
N ILE A 21 -17.10 22.57 -13.75
CA ILE A 21 -16.92 21.26 -13.11
C ILE A 21 -17.56 20.21 -14.03
N LEU A 22 -16.78 19.67 -14.97
CA LEU A 22 -17.22 18.61 -15.89
C LEU A 22 -17.59 17.30 -15.17
N ILE A 23 -17.08 17.11 -13.96
CA ILE A 23 -17.32 15.91 -13.16
C ILE A 23 -18.45 16.22 -12.19
N SER A 24 -19.69 15.88 -12.54
CA SER A 24 -20.76 15.97 -11.54
C SER A 24 -20.60 14.78 -10.56
N PRO A 25 -20.46 15.02 -9.24
CA PRO A 25 -20.42 13.93 -8.25
C PRO A 25 -21.69 13.08 -8.29
N LEU A 26 -22.82 13.70 -8.68
CA LEU A 26 -24.12 13.06 -8.85
C LEU A 26 -24.13 12.04 -10.01
N GLN A 27 -23.46 12.29 -11.14
CA GLN A 27 -23.33 11.28 -12.20
C GLN A 27 -22.51 10.07 -11.74
N TRP A 28 -21.47 10.27 -10.90
CA TRP A 28 -20.73 9.14 -10.32
C TRP A 28 -21.58 8.34 -9.34
N ILE A 29 -22.36 9.02 -8.49
CA ILE A 29 -23.30 8.36 -7.57
C ILE A 29 -24.39 7.61 -8.34
N ASN A 30 -24.92 8.20 -9.42
CA ASN A 30 -25.90 7.55 -10.28
C ASN A 30 -25.28 6.35 -11.01
N ALA A 31 -24.08 6.48 -11.58
CA ALA A 31 -23.35 5.37 -12.21
C ALA A 31 -22.96 4.25 -11.22
N LEU A 32 -22.76 4.58 -9.94
CA LEU A 32 -22.57 3.60 -8.85
C LEU A 32 -23.90 2.94 -8.43
N SER A 33 -25.03 3.62 -8.64
CA SER A 33 -26.37 3.17 -8.22
C SER A 33 -27.18 2.50 -9.33
N GLU A 34 -26.78 2.65 -10.60
CA GLU A 34 -27.59 2.22 -11.75
C GLU A 34 -27.64 0.69 -11.92
N ASP A 35 -26.66 -0.08 -11.41
CA ASP A 35 -26.78 -1.54 -11.24
C ASP A 35 -25.67 -2.11 -10.31
N PRO A 36 -25.98 -2.76 -9.17
CA PRO A 36 -24.96 -3.36 -8.29
C PRO A 36 -24.05 -4.39 -8.97
N TRP A 37 -24.53 -5.03 -10.04
CA TRP A 37 -23.77 -6.03 -10.79
C TRP A 37 -22.70 -5.43 -11.70
N THR A 38 -22.73 -4.11 -11.94
CA THR A 38 -21.63 -3.41 -12.63
C THR A 38 -20.38 -3.27 -11.75
N TRP A 39 -20.55 -3.35 -10.42
CA TRP A 39 -19.48 -3.26 -9.44
C TRP A 39 -19.45 -4.47 -8.50
N PRO A 40 -19.30 -5.70 -9.04
CA PRO A 40 -19.41 -6.93 -8.24
C PRO A 40 -18.43 -6.96 -7.07
N ASN A 41 -17.30 -6.29 -7.21
CA ASN A 41 -16.25 -6.16 -6.21
C ASN A 41 -16.66 -5.35 -4.96
N LEU A 42 -17.45 -4.29 -5.14
CA LEU A 42 -18.00 -3.51 -4.02
C LEU A 42 -19.10 -4.31 -3.31
N VAL A 43 -19.95 -4.99 -4.07
CA VAL A 43 -20.98 -5.87 -3.53
C VAL A 43 -20.34 -6.99 -2.70
N MET A 44 -19.28 -7.64 -3.19
CA MET A 44 -18.53 -8.66 -2.45
C MET A 44 -17.93 -8.16 -1.15
N LEU A 45 -17.46 -6.91 -1.09
CA LEU A 45 -16.97 -6.30 0.14
C LEU A 45 -18.10 -6.10 1.18
N PHE A 46 -19.32 -5.81 0.74
CA PHE A 46 -20.45 -5.79 1.68
C PHE A 46 -20.78 -7.20 2.18
N PHE A 47 -20.80 -8.20 1.28
CA PHE A 47 -21.05 -9.59 1.63
C PHE A 47 -19.95 -10.24 2.48
N SER A 48 -18.72 -9.70 2.45
CA SER A 48 -17.61 -10.14 3.31
C SER A 48 -17.88 -9.87 4.81
N ASN A 49 -18.80 -8.95 5.14
CA ASN A 49 -19.27 -8.77 6.51
C ASN A 49 -20.06 -10.00 7.02
N ILE A 50 -20.68 -10.79 6.14
CA ILE A 50 -21.40 -12.01 6.54
C ILE A 50 -20.44 -13.01 7.18
N THR A 51 -19.26 -13.21 6.61
CA THR A 51 -18.25 -14.09 7.20
C THR A 51 -17.75 -13.58 8.54
N CYS A 52 -17.67 -12.26 8.74
CA CYS A 52 -17.36 -11.67 10.05
C CYS A 52 -18.47 -11.95 11.07
N ILE A 53 -19.73 -11.84 10.67
CA ILE A 53 -20.90 -12.17 11.50
C ILE A 53 -20.93 -13.67 11.85
N LEU A 54 -20.66 -14.55 10.88
CA LEU A 54 -20.60 -15.99 11.08
C LEU A 54 -19.51 -16.36 12.11
N VAL A 55 -18.30 -15.78 11.99
CA VAL A 55 -17.24 -15.98 13.00
C VAL A 55 -17.69 -15.51 14.38
N PHE A 56 -18.34 -14.36 14.48
CA PHE A 56 -18.88 -13.87 15.75
C PHE A 56 -19.90 -14.83 16.38
N PHE A 57 -20.81 -15.41 15.58
CA PHE A 57 -21.75 -16.41 16.08
C PHE A 57 -21.04 -17.72 16.46
N THR A 58 -20.06 -18.18 15.68
CA THR A 58 -19.24 -19.35 16.02
C THR A 58 -18.53 -19.15 17.36
N GLU A 59 -17.92 -17.98 17.60
CA GLU A 59 -17.30 -17.66 18.89
C GLU A 59 -18.32 -17.66 20.05
N LYS A 60 -19.55 -17.15 19.85
CA LYS A 60 -20.61 -17.24 20.88
C LYS A 60 -21.02 -18.68 21.19
N ILE A 61 -21.10 -19.54 20.18
CA ILE A 61 -21.46 -20.96 20.33
C ILE A 61 -20.32 -21.72 21.05
N LEU A 62 -19.07 -21.43 20.69
CA LEU A 62 -17.88 -21.93 21.38
C LEU A 62 -17.81 -21.48 22.85
N ALA A 63 -18.12 -20.22 23.13
CA ALA A 63 -18.16 -19.70 24.50
C ALA A 63 -19.20 -20.41 25.38
N LYS A 64 -20.33 -20.84 24.78
CA LYS A 64 -21.35 -21.66 25.43
C LYS A 64 -20.99 -23.15 25.52
N LYS A 65 -19.83 -23.57 24.99
CA LYS A 65 -19.36 -24.97 24.90
C LYS A 65 -20.30 -25.91 24.15
N TRP A 66 -21.10 -25.39 23.22
CA TRP A 66 -22.01 -26.20 22.40
C TRP A 66 -21.29 -26.93 21.26
N ILE A 67 -20.10 -26.46 20.86
CA ILE A 67 -19.26 -27.04 19.82
C ILE A 67 -17.87 -27.36 20.39
N GLY A 68 -17.29 -28.49 19.99
CA GLY A 68 -15.92 -28.86 20.33
C GLY A 68 -14.87 -28.11 19.50
N GLU A 69 -13.70 -27.85 20.09
CA GLU A 69 -12.63 -27.05 19.50
C GLU A 69 -12.13 -27.56 18.14
N LYS A 70 -12.07 -28.90 17.96
CA LYS A 70 -11.67 -29.51 16.68
C LYS A 70 -12.68 -29.24 15.56
N LEU A 71 -13.98 -29.28 15.85
CA LEU A 71 -15.02 -29.01 14.87
C LEU A 71 -15.02 -27.54 14.47
N ALA A 72 -14.84 -26.64 15.45
CA ALA A 72 -14.72 -25.21 15.17
C ALA A 72 -13.46 -24.87 14.35
N LEU A 73 -12.33 -25.55 14.59
CA LEU A 73 -11.13 -25.38 13.78
C LEU A 73 -11.39 -25.72 12.30
N VAL A 74 -12.04 -26.86 12.04
CA VAL A 74 -12.41 -27.27 10.68
C VAL A 74 -13.35 -26.23 10.05
N TRP A 75 -14.38 -25.80 10.78
CA TRP A 75 -15.30 -24.76 10.34
C TRP A 75 -14.58 -23.45 9.97
N TYR A 76 -13.64 -23.01 10.80
CA TYR A 76 -12.87 -21.81 10.53
C TYR A 76 -11.97 -21.92 9.30
N ILE A 77 -11.32 -23.08 9.10
CA ILE A 77 -10.52 -23.33 7.89
C ILE A 77 -11.41 -23.26 6.65
N THR A 78 -12.58 -23.89 6.68
CA THR A 78 -13.53 -23.86 5.58
C THR A 78 -14.02 -22.43 5.32
N LEU A 79 -14.35 -21.69 6.37
CA LEU A 79 -14.88 -20.33 6.27
C LEU A 79 -13.85 -19.34 5.73
N ILE A 80 -12.60 -19.40 6.19
CA ILE A 80 -11.51 -18.57 5.65
C ILE A 80 -11.20 -18.95 4.20
N SER A 81 -11.16 -20.24 3.87
CA SER A 81 -10.91 -20.71 2.49
C SER A 81 -12.01 -20.24 1.53
N ALA A 82 -13.28 -20.32 1.96
CA ALA A 82 -14.40 -19.81 1.18
C ALA A 82 -14.34 -18.28 1.03
N HIS A 83 -14.02 -17.56 2.12
CA HIS A 83 -13.90 -16.10 2.11
C HIS A 83 -12.82 -15.59 1.16
N LEU A 84 -11.74 -16.34 0.96
CA LEU A 84 -10.67 -15.99 0.01
C LEU A 84 -10.98 -16.42 -1.43
N THR A 85 -11.51 -17.62 -1.63
CA THR A 85 -11.69 -18.19 -2.98
C THR A 85 -12.93 -17.66 -3.69
N PHE A 86 -14.05 -17.51 -2.97
CA PHE A 86 -15.32 -17.11 -3.56
C PHE A 86 -15.24 -15.73 -4.24
N PRO A 87 -14.66 -14.69 -3.61
CA PRO A 87 -14.58 -13.39 -4.26
C PRO A 87 -13.66 -13.38 -5.48
N VAL A 88 -12.58 -14.17 -5.47
CA VAL A 88 -11.68 -14.30 -6.63
C VAL A 88 -12.44 -14.92 -7.80
N LEU A 89 -13.17 -16.00 -7.58
CA LEU A 89 -13.93 -16.69 -8.63
C LEU A 89 -15.00 -15.77 -9.24
N VAL A 90 -15.74 -15.04 -8.42
CA VAL A 90 -16.76 -14.09 -8.89
C VAL A 90 -16.13 -12.93 -9.66
N THR A 91 -15.01 -12.39 -9.18
CA THR A 91 -14.27 -11.32 -9.85
C THR A 91 -13.82 -11.73 -11.26
N LEU A 92 -13.29 -12.95 -11.38
CA LEU A 92 -12.85 -13.51 -12.66
C LEU A 92 -14.04 -13.80 -13.57
N TRP A 93 -15.11 -14.39 -13.03
CA TRP A 93 -16.30 -14.74 -13.83
C TRP A 93 -17.01 -13.51 -14.39
N LEU A 94 -17.17 -12.46 -13.58
CA LEU A 94 -17.86 -11.23 -13.97
C LEU A 94 -16.94 -10.21 -14.68
N LYS A 95 -15.66 -10.53 -14.88
CA LYS A 95 -14.65 -9.62 -15.45
C LYS A 95 -14.69 -8.24 -14.81
N GLY A 96 -14.67 -8.21 -13.47
CA GLY A 96 -14.80 -6.98 -12.71
C GLY A 96 -13.72 -5.94 -13.07
N ASN A 97 -13.97 -4.66 -12.79
CA ASN A 97 -12.96 -3.62 -13.03
C ASN A 97 -11.68 -3.90 -12.19
N PRO A 98 -10.49 -3.93 -12.80
CA PRO A 98 -9.26 -4.36 -12.13
C PRO A 98 -8.85 -3.51 -10.93
N LEU A 99 -9.15 -2.21 -10.94
CA LEU A 99 -8.88 -1.33 -9.80
C LEU A 99 -9.67 -1.78 -8.57
N PHE A 100 -10.99 -1.87 -8.74
CA PHE A 100 -11.90 -2.20 -7.66
C PHE A 100 -11.77 -3.67 -7.24
N ALA A 101 -11.48 -4.56 -8.18
CA ALA A 101 -11.20 -5.98 -7.95
C ALA A 101 -10.00 -6.20 -7.04
N SER A 102 -8.87 -5.58 -7.38
CA SER A 102 -7.65 -5.73 -6.59
C SER A 102 -7.82 -5.12 -5.19
N LEU A 103 -8.47 -3.94 -5.08
CA LEU A 103 -8.78 -3.34 -3.78
C LEU A 103 -9.75 -4.16 -2.94
N SER A 104 -10.84 -4.69 -3.53
CA SER A 104 -11.80 -5.51 -2.78
C SER A 104 -11.14 -6.79 -2.26
N LEU A 105 -10.35 -7.46 -3.10
CA LEU A 105 -9.63 -8.68 -2.73
C LEU A 105 -8.59 -8.41 -1.63
N ALA A 106 -7.93 -7.24 -1.66
CA ALA A 106 -7.02 -6.81 -0.60
C ALA A 106 -7.72 -6.75 0.76
N ILE A 107 -8.87 -6.08 0.80
CA ILE A 107 -9.66 -5.91 2.03
C ILE A 107 -10.20 -7.25 2.53
N ILE A 108 -10.67 -8.13 1.63
CA ILE A 108 -11.11 -9.48 1.96
C ILE A 108 -9.98 -10.29 2.63
N VAL A 109 -8.74 -10.17 2.14
CA VAL A 109 -7.63 -10.86 2.80
C VAL A 109 -7.26 -10.22 4.14
N ILE A 110 -7.39 -8.90 4.29
CA ILE A 110 -7.24 -8.23 5.60
C ILE A 110 -8.27 -8.77 6.61
N GLU A 111 -9.52 -8.94 6.17
CA GLU A 111 -10.56 -9.55 6.98
C GLU A 111 -10.18 -10.98 7.36
N ALA A 112 -9.73 -11.81 6.40
CA ALA A 112 -9.23 -13.16 6.67
C ALA A 112 -8.09 -13.19 7.72
N LEU A 113 -7.14 -12.25 7.63
CA LEU A 113 -6.04 -12.11 8.60
C LEU A 113 -6.55 -11.79 10.01
N LYS A 114 -7.60 -10.97 10.11
CA LYS A 114 -8.28 -10.76 11.40
C LYS A 114 -9.00 -12.01 11.88
N LEU A 115 -9.70 -12.74 11.01
CA LEU A 115 -10.37 -13.98 11.39
C LEU A 115 -9.38 -14.97 12.00
N VAL A 116 -8.19 -15.13 11.42
CA VAL A 116 -7.11 -15.95 11.97
C VAL A 116 -6.61 -15.46 13.34
N SER A 117 -6.64 -14.16 13.60
CA SER A 117 -6.25 -13.63 14.92
C SER A 117 -7.17 -14.10 16.05
N TYR A 118 -8.46 -14.36 15.77
CA TYR A 118 -9.39 -14.93 16.76
C TYR A 118 -9.10 -16.41 17.01
N ILE A 119 -8.70 -17.13 15.97
CA ILE A 119 -8.39 -18.57 16.04
C ILE A 119 -7.02 -18.83 16.69
N HIS A 120 -6.14 -17.82 16.72
CA HIS A 120 -4.81 -17.87 17.35
C HIS A 120 -4.82 -18.35 18.80
N LYS A 121 -5.94 -18.15 19.53
CA LYS A 121 -6.08 -18.66 20.90
C LYS A 121 -6.07 -20.20 20.96
N TRP A 122 -6.57 -20.85 19.91
CA TRP A 122 -6.80 -22.30 19.82
C TRP A 122 -5.72 -23.01 19.02
N ILE A 123 -5.12 -22.31 18.06
CA ILE A 123 -4.05 -22.80 17.21
C ILE A 123 -2.72 -22.35 17.83
N GLY A 124 -1.95 -23.27 18.41
CA GLY A 124 -0.65 -22.97 19.01
C GLY A 124 0.29 -22.13 18.12
N GLU A 125 1.23 -21.42 18.75
CA GLU A 125 1.97 -20.31 18.13
C GLU A 125 2.65 -20.64 16.79
N LYS A 126 3.20 -21.85 16.63
CA LYS A 126 3.86 -22.29 15.40
C LYS A 126 2.89 -22.40 14.22
N LEU A 127 1.72 -22.97 14.44
CA LEU A 127 0.73 -23.17 13.39
C LEU A 127 0.09 -21.81 13.00
N ALA A 128 -0.12 -20.93 13.97
CA ALA A 128 -0.61 -19.57 13.67
C ALA A 128 0.39 -18.75 12.84
N LEU A 129 1.70 -18.92 13.05
CA LEU A 129 2.72 -18.28 12.22
C LEU A 129 2.62 -18.75 10.75
N VAL A 130 2.46 -20.06 10.53
CA VAL A 130 2.25 -20.63 9.19
C VAL A 130 1.03 -19.99 8.52
N TRP A 131 -0.10 -19.90 9.24
CA TRP A 131 -1.30 -19.25 8.73
C TRP A 131 -1.10 -17.77 8.39
N TYR A 132 -0.41 -17.00 9.23
CA TYR A 132 -0.11 -15.60 8.91
C TYR A 132 0.75 -15.47 7.64
N ILE A 133 1.76 -16.33 7.48
CA ILE A 133 2.61 -16.34 6.28
C ILE A 133 1.77 -16.69 5.04
N THR A 134 0.94 -17.73 5.10
CA THR A 134 0.06 -18.12 3.99
C THR A 134 -0.89 -16.98 3.62
N LEU A 135 -1.51 -16.32 4.60
CA LEU A 135 -2.47 -15.25 4.32
C LEU A 135 -1.82 -13.97 3.80
N ILE A 136 -0.66 -13.56 4.32
CA ILE A 136 0.09 -12.42 3.75
C ILE A 136 0.53 -12.76 2.32
N SER A 137 0.94 -14.00 2.07
CA SER A 137 1.31 -14.44 0.72
C SER A 137 0.10 -14.42 -0.22
N ALA A 138 -1.08 -14.84 0.25
CA ALA A 138 -2.33 -14.73 -0.50
C ALA A 138 -2.72 -13.27 -0.76
N HIS A 139 -2.53 -12.37 0.21
CA HIS A 139 -2.80 -10.94 0.09
C HIS A 139 -1.98 -10.29 -1.03
N LEU A 140 -0.73 -10.72 -1.20
CA LEU A 140 0.16 -10.20 -2.23
C LEU A 140 -0.08 -10.87 -3.60
N THR A 141 -0.45 -12.16 -3.63
CA THR A 141 -0.53 -12.95 -4.88
C THR A 141 -1.91 -12.93 -5.54
N LEU A 142 -3.01 -13.00 -4.78
CA LEU A 142 -4.36 -13.03 -5.37
C LEU A 142 -4.67 -11.78 -6.20
N PRO A 143 -4.39 -10.55 -5.73
CA PRO A 143 -4.63 -9.35 -6.55
C PRO A 143 -3.74 -9.30 -7.80
N VAL A 144 -2.53 -9.87 -7.76
CA VAL A 144 -1.65 -9.98 -8.95
C VAL A 144 -2.29 -10.87 -10.00
N LEU A 145 -2.74 -12.06 -9.61
CA LEU A 145 -3.38 -13.00 -10.54
C LEU A 145 -4.58 -12.37 -11.22
N VAL A 146 -5.41 -11.66 -10.44
CA VAL A 146 -6.58 -10.95 -10.96
C VAL A 146 -6.20 -9.80 -11.88
N THR A 147 -5.19 -9.01 -11.51
CA THR A 147 -4.68 -7.90 -12.33
C THR A 147 -4.15 -8.41 -13.68
N LEU A 148 -3.35 -9.48 -13.65
CA LEU A 148 -2.77 -10.08 -14.85
C LEU A 148 -3.83 -10.70 -15.76
N TRP A 149 -4.88 -11.28 -15.17
CA TRP A 149 -5.95 -11.92 -15.92
C TRP A 149 -6.90 -10.91 -16.57
N LEU A 150 -7.30 -9.87 -15.83
CA LEU A 150 -8.27 -8.88 -16.32
C LEU A 150 -7.66 -7.83 -17.28
N LYS A 151 -6.32 -7.69 -17.31
CA LYS A 151 -5.60 -6.74 -18.20
C LYS A 151 -6.19 -5.32 -18.15
N GLY A 152 -6.29 -4.78 -16.94
CA GLY A 152 -6.84 -3.45 -16.69
C GLY A 152 -5.94 -2.29 -17.10
N ASN A 153 -6.42 -1.07 -16.82
CA ASN A 153 -5.58 0.12 -16.95
C ASN A 153 -4.35 0.01 -16.01
N PRO A 154 -3.12 0.09 -16.53
CA PRO A 154 -1.90 -0.06 -15.73
C PRO A 154 -1.76 0.93 -14.58
N LEU A 155 -2.25 2.17 -14.73
CA LEU A 155 -2.18 3.18 -13.66
C LEU A 155 -3.03 2.76 -12.46
N PHE A 156 -4.25 2.32 -12.73
CA PHE A 156 -5.16 1.86 -11.69
C PHE A 156 -4.69 0.57 -11.03
N ALA A 157 -4.16 -0.37 -11.82
CA ALA A 157 -3.52 -1.56 -11.30
C ALA A 157 -2.30 -1.23 -10.42
N SER A 158 -1.46 -0.28 -10.81
CA SER A 158 -0.31 0.14 -10.00
C SER A 158 -0.74 0.76 -8.66
N LEU A 159 -1.77 1.62 -8.68
CA LEU A 159 -2.32 2.25 -7.48
C LEU A 159 -2.90 1.22 -6.50
N SER A 160 -3.66 0.25 -6.98
CA SER A 160 -4.22 -0.78 -6.10
C SER A 160 -3.16 -1.71 -5.53
N LEU A 161 -2.22 -2.17 -6.35
CA LEU A 161 -1.09 -2.99 -5.89
C LEU A 161 -0.22 -2.24 -4.88
N ALA A 162 -0.04 -0.93 -5.02
CA ALA A 162 0.66 -0.11 -4.03
C ALA A 162 -0.06 -0.08 -2.68
N ILE A 163 -1.40 0.03 -2.68
CA ILE A 163 -2.21 -0.04 -1.46
C ILE A 163 -2.07 -1.43 -0.81
N ILE A 164 -2.15 -2.50 -1.60
CA ILE A 164 -1.96 -3.89 -1.12
C ILE A 164 -0.58 -4.08 -0.47
N VAL A 165 0.48 -3.55 -1.07
CA VAL A 165 1.82 -3.61 -0.46
C VAL A 165 1.85 -2.86 0.86
N ILE A 166 1.29 -1.66 0.94
CA ILE A 166 1.20 -0.88 2.19
C ILE A 166 0.44 -1.65 3.27
N GLU A 167 -0.69 -2.25 2.93
CA GLU A 167 -1.50 -3.08 3.82
C GLU A 167 -0.72 -4.30 4.31
N ALA A 168 -0.04 -5.02 3.42
CA ALA A 168 0.82 -6.15 3.77
C ALA A 168 1.90 -5.77 4.80
N LEU A 169 2.61 -4.67 4.55
CA LEU A 169 3.68 -4.19 5.45
C LEU A 169 3.10 -3.82 6.82
N LYS A 170 1.96 -3.15 6.85
CA LYS A 170 1.26 -2.82 8.11
C LYS A 170 0.85 -4.07 8.88
N LEU A 171 0.28 -5.07 8.19
CA LEU A 171 -0.14 -6.33 8.80
C LEU A 171 1.04 -7.09 9.41
N VAL A 172 2.17 -7.18 8.69
CA VAL A 172 3.41 -7.76 9.23
C VAL A 172 3.84 -7.03 10.50
N SER A 173 3.81 -5.70 10.48
CA SER A 173 4.18 -4.91 11.66
C SER A 173 3.24 -5.16 12.85
N TYR A 174 1.94 -5.19 12.59
CA TYR A 174 0.91 -5.48 13.59
C TYR A 174 1.10 -6.87 14.22
N ILE A 175 1.35 -7.89 13.40
CA ILE A 175 1.60 -9.26 13.87
C ILE A 175 2.86 -9.33 14.72
N HIS A 176 3.98 -8.77 14.23
CA HIS A 176 5.26 -8.77 14.94
C HIS A 176 5.17 -8.09 16.32
N VAL A 177 4.55 -6.92 16.39
CA VAL A 177 4.44 -6.17 17.64
C VAL A 177 3.50 -6.86 18.63
N ASN A 178 2.37 -7.41 18.18
CA ASN A 178 1.49 -8.16 19.07
C ASN A 178 2.12 -9.48 19.52
N TYR A 179 2.89 -10.15 18.66
CA TYR A 179 3.67 -11.35 19.04
C TYR A 179 4.68 -11.02 20.14
N TRP A 180 5.44 -9.94 19.98
CA TRP A 180 6.37 -9.47 21.02
C TRP A 180 5.65 -9.14 22.34
N CYS A 181 4.50 -8.44 22.29
CA CYS A 181 3.71 -8.15 23.49
C CYS A 181 3.23 -9.43 24.20
N ARG A 182 2.83 -10.47 23.46
CA ARG A 182 2.47 -11.76 24.05
C ARG A 182 3.67 -12.45 24.71
N GLY A 183 4.84 -12.39 24.09
CA GLY A 183 6.09 -12.88 24.69
C GLY A 183 6.40 -12.19 26.02
N SER A 184 6.34 -10.85 26.05
CA SER A 184 6.53 -10.05 27.27
C SER A 184 5.53 -10.36 28.39
N LEU A 185 4.27 -10.67 28.03
CA LEU A 185 3.28 -11.12 29.02
C LEU A 185 3.66 -12.45 29.67
N LYS A 186 4.18 -13.40 28.88
CA LYS A 186 4.60 -14.71 29.37
C LYS A 186 5.87 -14.65 30.21
N SER A 187 6.83 -13.82 29.83
CA SER A 187 8.09 -13.64 30.58
C SER A 187 7.94 -12.77 31.82
N GLY A 188 6.84 -12.03 31.96
CA GLY A 188 6.63 -11.08 33.06
C GLY A 188 7.37 -9.74 32.89
N ASP A 189 8.17 -9.59 31.83
CA ASP A 189 8.92 -8.36 31.52
C ASP A 189 8.03 -7.33 30.82
N LYS A 190 7.21 -6.63 31.63
CA LYS A 190 6.25 -5.64 31.15
C LYS A 190 6.90 -4.25 31.11
N PRO A 191 7.01 -3.59 29.94
CA PRO A 191 7.47 -2.22 29.88
C PRO A 191 6.48 -1.25 30.56
N LYS A 192 6.95 -0.08 30.98
CA LYS A 192 6.09 0.97 31.57
C LYS A 192 4.97 1.36 30.58
N ASN A 193 3.72 1.48 31.07
CA ASN A 193 2.50 1.73 30.28
C ASN A 193 2.14 0.62 29.28
N PHE A 194 2.30 -0.65 29.66
CA PHE A 194 1.89 -1.79 28.85
C PHE A 194 0.37 -1.86 28.70
N LEU A 195 -0.13 -1.53 27.51
CA LEU A 195 -1.58 -1.46 27.19
C LEU A 195 -2.15 -2.77 26.63
N TYR A 196 -1.33 -3.80 26.44
CA TYR A 196 -1.78 -5.08 25.90
C TYR A 196 -2.34 -5.97 27.01
N PRO A 197 -3.50 -6.63 26.85
CA PRO A 197 -4.27 -6.81 25.61
C PRO A 197 -5.38 -5.78 25.34
N SER A 198 -5.57 -4.78 26.22
CA SER A 198 -6.67 -3.81 26.12
C SER A 198 -6.68 -2.96 24.84
N ASN A 199 -5.55 -2.88 24.14
CA ASN A 199 -5.41 -2.18 22.86
C ASN A 199 -6.03 -2.91 21.66
N LEU A 200 -6.38 -4.20 21.78
CA LEU A 200 -6.93 -5.04 20.71
C LEU A 200 -8.40 -4.71 20.40
N THR A 201 -8.67 -3.48 19.96
CA THR A 201 -10.00 -3.04 19.55
C THR A 201 -10.05 -2.80 18.03
N LEU A 202 -11.22 -2.99 17.42
CA LEU A 202 -11.41 -2.71 15.99
C LEU A 202 -11.11 -1.25 15.65
N SER A 203 -11.47 -0.32 16.53
CA SER A 203 -11.17 1.10 16.37
C SER A 203 -9.66 1.37 16.28
N ASN A 204 -8.86 0.79 17.17
CA ASN A 204 -7.40 0.96 17.15
C ASN A 204 -6.77 0.34 15.91
N PHE A 205 -7.26 -0.82 15.47
CA PHE A 205 -6.79 -1.47 14.26
C PHE A 205 -7.09 -0.61 13.01
N TYR A 206 -8.35 -0.21 12.80
CA TYR A 206 -8.69 0.59 11.62
C TYR A 206 -7.98 1.94 11.64
N TYR A 207 -7.82 2.53 12.82
CA TYR A 207 -7.00 3.72 12.96
C TYR A 207 -5.57 3.51 12.42
N PHE A 208 -4.91 2.41 12.79
CA PHE A 208 -3.59 2.08 12.27
C PHE A 208 -3.58 1.81 10.76
N MET A 209 -4.59 1.10 10.24
CA MET A 209 -4.70 0.82 8.81
C MET A 209 -4.78 2.10 7.97
N PHE A 210 -5.42 3.16 8.48
CA PHE A 210 -5.45 4.46 7.79
C PHE A 210 -4.29 5.41 8.17
N ALA A 211 -3.66 5.23 9.34
CA ALA A 211 -2.56 6.11 9.78
C ALA A 211 -1.39 6.10 8.77
N PRO A 212 -0.76 7.24 8.46
CA PRO A 212 0.33 7.32 7.47
C PRO A 212 1.67 6.83 8.03
N THR A 213 1.67 5.64 8.64
CA THR A 213 2.87 4.94 9.15
C THR A 213 2.73 3.44 8.89
N LEU A 214 3.85 2.77 8.67
CA LEU A 214 3.90 1.32 8.46
C LEU A 214 4.20 0.55 9.74
N CYS A 215 4.74 1.22 10.77
CA CYS A 215 5.10 0.61 12.04
C CYS A 215 3.93 0.69 13.02
N TYR A 216 3.41 -0.44 13.45
CA TYR A 216 2.39 -0.51 14.48
C TYR A 216 2.96 -0.19 15.86
N GLU A 217 2.22 0.61 16.62
CA GLU A 217 2.51 0.92 18.02
C GLU A 217 1.23 0.82 18.84
N LEU A 218 1.37 0.47 20.12
CA LEU A 218 0.23 0.32 21.03
C LEU A 218 -0.52 1.64 21.24
N LYS A 219 0.19 2.77 21.17
CA LYS A 219 -0.36 4.11 21.34
C LYS A 219 0.38 5.09 20.43
N PHE A 220 -0.33 5.63 19.46
CA PHE A 220 0.20 6.66 18.57
C PHE A 220 0.09 8.05 19.19
N PRO A 221 1.07 8.95 18.95
CA PRO A 221 0.98 10.35 19.36
C PRO A 221 -0.12 11.06 18.54
N ARG A 222 -0.95 11.87 19.22
CA ARG A 222 -2.12 12.53 18.64
C ARG A 222 -2.06 14.04 18.73
N THR A 223 -2.53 14.74 17.71
CA THR A 223 -2.67 16.20 17.76
C THR A 223 -3.92 16.60 18.57
N PRO A 224 -3.90 17.75 19.28
CA PRO A 224 -5.02 18.19 20.11
C PRO A 224 -6.29 18.51 19.30
N GLY A 225 -6.15 18.90 18.04
CA GLY A 225 -7.27 19.20 17.15
C GLY A 225 -6.90 19.04 15.67
N ARG A 226 -7.84 19.46 14.81
CA ARG A 226 -7.70 19.50 13.35
C ARG A 226 -7.63 20.95 12.89
N ARG A 227 -6.71 21.27 11.98
CA ARG A 227 -6.50 22.60 11.41
C ARG A 227 -7.12 22.68 10.02
N PRO A 228 -8.33 23.24 9.85
CA PRO A 228 -9.06 23.19 8.58
C PRO A 228 -8.32 23.92 7.44
N LYS A 229 -7.68 25.07 7.74
CA LYS A 229 -6.85 25.79 6.75
C LYS A 229 -5.69 24.93 6.23
N PHE A 230 -5.08 24.11 7.10
CA PHE A 230 -4.02 23.20 6.71
C PHE A 230 -4.57 22.06 5.84
N ILE A 231 -5.70 21.45 6.22
CA ILE A 231 -6.39 20.42 5.43
C ILE A 231 -6.70 20.95 4.03
N LEU A 232 -7.34 22.12 3.93
CA LEU A 232 -7.71 22.72 2.64
C LEU A 232 -6.48 22.99 1.78
N LYS A 233 -5.40 23.55 2.36
CA LYS A 233 -4.15 23.80 1.65
C LYS A 233 -3.54 22.51 1.10
N ARG A 234 -3.43 21.46 1.92
CA ARG A 234 -2.86 20.16 1.51
C ARG A 234 -3.72 19.45 0.46
N ALA A 235 -5.05 19.54 0.58
CA ALA A 235 -5.97 19.00 -0.41
C ALA A 235 -5.86 19.73 -1.76
N ALA A 236 -5.80 21.06 -1.74
CA ALA A 236 -5.61 21.86 -2.95
C ALA A 236 -4.27 21.55 -3.63
N GLU A 237 -3.18 21.47 -2.86
CA GLU A 237 -1.87 21.08 -3.40
C GLU A 237 -1.89 19.67 -4.02
N PHE A 238 -2.51 18.70 -3.35
CA PHE A 238 -2.63 17.34 -3.88
C PHE A 238 -3.35 17.30 -5.24
N ILE A 239 -4.47 18.02 -5.36
CA ILE A 239 -5.24 18.10 -6.61
C ILE A 239 -4.45 18.85 -7.70
N CYS A 240 -3.96 20.06 -7.39
CA CYS A 240 -3.25 20.89 -8.35
C CYS A 240 -1.97 20.22 -8.88
N PHE A 241 -1.16 19.63 -8.00
CA PHE A 241 0.06 18.94 -8.41
C PHE A 241 -0.21 17.60 -9.09
N GLY A 242 -1.28 16.90 -8.74
CA GLY A 242 -1.75 15.74 -9.49
C GLY A 242 -2.10 16.08 -10.93
N ILE A 243 -2.91 17.13 -11.15
CA ILE A 243 -3.26 17.61 -12.50
C ILE A 243 -2.02 18.06 -13.26
N LEU A 244 -1.12 18.80 -12.61
CA LEU A 244 0.14 19.22 -13.22
C LEU A 244 1.00 18.03 -13.66
N GLY A 245 1.07 16.96 -12.85
CA GLY A 245 1.82 15.75 -13.19
C GLY A 245 1.27 15.09 -14.45
N VAL A 246 -0.05 14.96 -14.56
CA VAL A 246 -0.70 14.42 -15.77
C VAL A 246 -0.42 15.33 -16.97
N ALA A 247 -0.52 16.65 -16.82
CA ALA A 247 -0.24 17.59 -17.90
C ALA A 247 1.21 17.50 -18.38
N LEU A 248 2.19 17.39 -17.48
CA LEU A 248 3.61 17.21 -17.84
C LEU A 248 3.85 15.89 -18.58
N CYS A 249 3.21 14.80 -18.16
CA CYS A 249 3.27 13.52 -18.87
C CYS A 249 2.73 13.66 -20.30
N GLU A 250 1.51 14.19 -20.47
CA GLU A 250 0.84 14.29 -21.77
C GLU A 250 1.53 15.29 -22.71
N GLN A 251 1.98 16.44 -22.20
CA GLN A 251 2.53 17.50 -23.04
C GLN A 251 4.03 17.34 -23.31
N TRP A 252 4.79 16.76 -22.37
CA TRP A 252 6.25 16.65 -22.49
C TRP A 252 6.70 15.22 -22.75
N VAL A 253 6.28 14.25 -21.94
CA VAL A 253 6.79 12.87 -22.07
C VAL A 253 6.23 12.17 -23.30
N VAL A 254 4.92 12.23 -23.52
CA VAL A 254 4.25 11.49 -24.61
C VAL A 254 4.79 11.87 -26.00
N PRO A 255 4.97 13.15 -26.37
CA PRO A 255 5.54 13.52 -27.67
C PRO A 255 6.98 13.05 -27.83
N LEU A 256 7.81 13.18 -26.78
CA LEU A 256 9.20 12.72 -26.80
C LEU A 256 9.29 11.20 -27.01
N VAL A 257 8.45 10.43 -26.34
CA VAL A 257 8.39 8.97 -26.52
C VAL A 257 7.92 8.62 -27.93
N LYS A 258 6.82 9.22 -28.41
CA LYS A 258 6.31 8.98 -29.78
C LYS A 258 7.36 9.26 -30.86
N ASN A 259 8.08 10.37 -30.74
CA ASN A 259 9.17 10.73 -31.65
C ASN A 259 10.37 9.78 -31.57
N SER A 260 10.50 9.02 -30.47
CA SER A 260 11.58 8.07 -30.25
C SER A 260 11.21 6.63 -30.67
N MET A 261 9.93 6.32 -30.88
CA MET A 261 9.47 4.96 -31.20
C MET A 261 9.99 4.43 -32.54
N GLY A 262 10.20 5.29 -33.54
CA GLY A 262 10.81 4.90 -34.83
C GLY A 262 12.27 4.49 -34.63
N THR A 263 13.06 5.41 -34.06
CA THR A 263 14.45 5.20 -33.66
C THR A 263 14.70 3.94 -32.83
N LEU A 264 13.84 3.65 -31.85
CA LEU A 264 14.01 2.48 -30.97
C LEU A 264 13.83 1.15 -31.72
N LYS A 265 13.12 1.14 -32.85
CA LYS A 265 12.96 -0.06 -33.69
C LYS A 265 14.18 -0.32 -34.57
N ASP A 266 14.85 0.73 -35.02
CA ASP A 266 16.01 0.64 -35.90
C ASP A 266 17.31 0.26 -35.14
N MET A 267 17.24 0.12 -33.81
CA MET A 267 18.28 -0.37 -32.90
C MET A 267 19.66 0.32 -32.99
N ASP A 268 19.72 1.58 -33.43
CA ASP A 268 20.92 2.38 -33.26
C ASP A 268 21.12 2.78 -31.79
N ILE A 269 22.12 2.17 -31.16
CA ILE A 269 22.44 2.34 -29.74
C ILE A 269 22.76 3.80 -29.40
N PHE A 270 23.46 4.52 -30.28
CA PHE A 270 23.82 5.92 -30.02
C PHE A 270 22.58 6.81 -29.99
N LEU A 271 21.69 6.63 -30.94
CA LEU A 271 20.44 7.36 -31.00
C LEU A 271 19.51 6.97 -29.84
N CYS A 272 19.49 5.70 -29.42
CA CYS A 272 18.76 5.26 -28.23
C CYS A 272 19.25 5.96 -26.95
N ILE A 273 20.56 6.06 -26.75
CA ILE A 273 21.16 6.76 -25.60
C ILE A 273 20.77 8.24 -25.61
N GLU A 274 20.84 8.91 -26.76
CA GLU A 274 20.41 10.31 -26.90
C GLU A 274 18.93 10.50 -26.49
N ARG A 275 18.05 9.58 -26.92
CA ARG A 275 16.62 9.64 -26.53
C ARG A 275 16.41 9.41 -25.04
N VAL A 276 17.17 8.51 -24.41
CA VAL A 276 17.12 8.28 -22.95
C VAL A 276 17.52 9.55 -22.19
N PHE A 277 18.60 10.22 -22.60
CA PHE A 277 19.02 11.48 -21.96
C PHE A 277 17.97 12.60 -22.09
N LYS A 278 17.31 12.70 -23.24
CA LYS A 278 16.20 13.67 -23.44
C LYS A 278 15.01 13.39 -22.52
N LEU A 279 14.78 12.13 -22.14
CA LEU A 279 13.73 11.74 -21.19
C LEU A 279 14.13 11.91 -19.72
N ALA A 280 15.42 11.98 -19.40
CA ALA A 280 15.90 12.04 -18.03
C ALA A 280 15.40 13.28 -17.26
N VAL A 281 15.45 14.45 -17.89
CA VAL A 281 15.01 15.73 -17.29
C VAL A 281 13.51 15.74 -16.96
N PRO A 282 12.59 15.50 -17.92
CA PRO A 282 11.16 15.46 -17.61
C PRO A 282 10.82 14.36 -16.60
N ASN A 283 11.47 13.19 -16.70
CA ASN A 283 11.29 12.12 -15.73
C ASN A 283 11.68 12.57 -14.31
N HIS A 284 12.82 13.22 -14.14
CA HIS A 284 13.26 13.70 -12.81
C HIS A 284 12.29 14.74 -12.22
N ILE A 285 11.80 15.68 -13.04
CA ILE A 285 10.82 16.69 -12.61
C ILE A 285 9.51 16.03 -12.16
N ILE A 286 9.02 15.04 -12.92
CA ILE A 286 7.82 14.28 -12.58
C ILE A 286 8.02 13.50 -11.28
N TRP A 287 9.18 12.88 -11.07
CA TRP A 287 9.51 12.18 -9.82
C TRP A 287 9.53 13.10 -8.60
N LEU A 288 10.09 14.32 -8.72
CA LEU A 288 10.06 15.32 -7.64
C LEU A 288 8.64 15.80 -7.35
N LEU A 289 7.83 16.01 -8.39
CA LEU A 289 6.43 16.40 -8.26
C LEU A 289 5.60 15.29 -7.59
N PHE A 290 5.81 14.04 -8.01
CA PHE A 290 5.22 12.85 -7.41
C PHE A 290 5.59 12.76 -5.93
N PHE A 291 6.87 12.92 -5.61
CA PHE A 291 7.37 12.91 -4.24
C PHE A 291 6.64 13.93 -3.37
N TYR A 292 6.56 15.19 -3.81
CA TYR A 292 5.88 16.24 -3.07
C TYR A 292 4.37 15.98 -2.94
N THR A 293 3.73 15.50 -4.00
CA THR A 293 2.29 15.22 -4.01
C THR A 293 1.93 14.12 -3.02
N ILE A 294 2.70 13.03 -3.01
CA ILE A 294 2.45 11.88 -2.14
C ILE A 294 3.02 12.11 -0.73
N PHE A 295 4.34 12.18 -0.57
CA PHE A 295 4.96 12.15 0.75
C PHE A 295 4.75 13.43 1.54
N HIS A 296 4.65 14.59 0.87
CA HIS A 296 4.38 15.83 1.56
C HIS A 296 2.89 16.13 1.66
N SER A 297 2.16 16.22 0.54
CA SER A 297 0.78 16.71 0.55
C SER A 297 -0.21 15.66 1.04
N SER A 298 -0.21 14.46 0.45
CA SER A 298 -1.20 13.43 0.77
C SER A 298 -1.02 12.82 2.16
N LEU A 299 0.22 12.50 2.58
CA LEU A 299 0.47 11.95 3.91
C LEU A 299 0.18 12.96 5.03
N ASN A 300 0.50 14.26 4.84
CA ASN A 300 0.14 15.29 5.83
C ASN A 300 -1.37 15.54 5.88
N LEU A 301 -2.06 15.47 4.75
CA LEU A 301 -3.52 15.53 4.70
C LEU A 301 -4.13 14.38 5.51
N MET A 302 -3.69 13.15 5.25
CA MET A 302 -4.10 11.95 5.98
C MET A 302 -3.81 12.09 7.49
N ALA A 303 -2.61 12.55 7.84
CA ALA A 303 -2.19 12.74 9.23
C ALA A 303 -3.06 13.76 9.96
N GLU A 304 -3.39 14.88 9.32
CA GLU A 304 -4.24 15.92 9.92
C GLU A 304 -5.68 15.43 10.12
N ILE A 305 -6.26 14.74 9.12
CA ILE A 305 -7.62 14.16 9.21
C ILE A 305 -7.69 13.16 10.37
N LEU A 306 -6.68 12.29 10.50
CA LEU A 306 -6.58 11.26 11.52
C LEU A 306 -6.05 11.75 12.87
N ARG A 307 -5.68 13.04 12.99
CA ARG A 307 -5.01 13.62 14.16
C ARG A 307 -3.72 12.88 14.54
N PHE A 308 -3.00 12.36 13.55
CA PHE A 308 -1.69 11.74 13.73
C PHE A 308 -0.62 12.82 13.89
N ALA A 309 0.14 12.76 14.98
CA ALA A 309 1.12 13.79 15.34
C ALA A 309 2.52 13.53 14.77
N ASP A 310 2.92 12.27 14.57
CA ASP A 310 4.21 11.95 13.95
C ASP A 310 4.13 12.22 12.45
N ARG A 311 4.71 13.31 11.98
CA ARG A 311 4.64 13.76 10.58
C ARG A 311 5.99 13.73 9.89
N GLU A 312 6.93 13.02 10.47
CA GLU A 312 8.26 12.84 9.92
C GLU A 312 8.24 11.76 8.84
N PHE A 313 7.72 12.10 7.66
CA PHE A 313 7.61 11.16 6.53
C PHE A 313 8.90 11.09 5.69
N TYR A 314 9.72 12.15 5.72
CA TYR A 314 10.98 12.27 5.01
C TYR A 314 11.87 13.31 5.71
N ARG A 315 13.19 13.24 5.48
CA ARG A 315 14.18 14.27 5.91
C ARG A 315 14.75 14.98 4.68
N ASP A 316 15.79 15.77 4.88
CA ASP A 316 16.53 16.52 3.86
C ASP A 316 17.39 15.64 2.94
N PHE A 317 16.76 14.66 2.29
CA PHE A 317 17.40 13.74 1.34
C PHE A 317 17.99 14.46 0.11
N TRP A 318 17.57 15.70 -0.18
CA TRP A 318 18.14 16.53 -1.23
C TRP A 318 19.53 17.07 -0.88
N ASN A 319 19.92 17.05 0.41
CA ASN A 319 21.26 17.38 0.89
C ASN A 319 22.12 16.12 1.11
N ALA A 320 21.70 14.96 0.58
CA ALA A 320 22.41 13.71 0.79
C ALA A 320 23.80 13.72 0.13
N GLU A 321 24.86 13.62 0.93
CA GLU A 321 26.24 13.45 0.44
C GLU A 321 26.53 12.01 0.00
N THR A 322 25.76 11.03 0.50
CA THR A 322 25.90 9.61 0.18
C THR A 322 24.58 8.98 -0.23
N ILE A 323 24.65 7.96 -1.09
CA ILE A 323 23.48 7.18 -1.53
C ILE A 323 22.82 6.48 -0.32
N GLN A 324 23.62 6.03 0.65
CA GLN A 324 23.10 5.47 1.89
C GLN A 324 22.24 6.47 2.66
N TYR A 325 22.69 7.71 2.82
CA TYR A 325 21.92 8.74 3.51
C TYR A 325 20.61 9.04 2.77
N PHE A 326 20.64 9.13 1.44
CA PHE A 326 19.45 9.29 0.61
C PHE A 326 18.41 8.18 0.89
N TRP A 327 18.81 6.91 0.85
CA TRP A 327 17.91 5.77 1.08
C TRP A 327 17.30 5.71 2.48
N GLN A 328 17.96 6.30 3.47
CA GLN A 328 17.47 6.37 4.85
C GLN A 328 16.50 7.53 5.10
N THR A 329 16.52 8.55 4.24
CA THR A 329 15.86 9.84 4.52
C THR A 329 14.72 10.18 3.59
N TRP A 330 14.66 9.65 2.37
CA TRP A 330 13.60 10.00 1.42
C TRP A 330 12.21 9.46 1.82
N ASN A 331 12.13 8.25 2.37
CA ASN A 331 10.87 7.59 2.76
C ASN A 331 11.03 6.92 4.13
N ILE A 332 10.85 7.73 5.18
CA ILE A 332 11.04 7.31 6.56
C ILE A 332 10.07 6.19 6.98
N PRO A 333 8.77 6.18 6.60
CA PRO A 333 7.87 5.09 6.96
C PRO A 333 8.39 3.72 6.51
N VAL A 334 8.85 3.59 5.27
CA VAL A 334 9.43 2.35 4.73
C VAL A 334 10.78 2.06 5.38
N HIS A 335 11.65 3.07 5.50
CA HIS A 335 12.95 2.90 6.14
C HIS A 335 12.83 2.37 7.59
N ARG A 336 11.97 2.99 8.42
CA ARG A 336 11.71 2.57 9.81
C ARG A 336 11.16 1.15 9.86
N TRP A 337 10.28 0.78 8.92
CA TRP A 337 9.73 -0.57 8.83
C TRP A 337 10.82 -1.59 8.51
N CYS A 338 11.65 -1.34 7.50
CA CYS A 338 12.77 -2.22 7.13
C CYS A 338 13.76 -2.39 8.28
N VAL A 339 14.12 -1.29 8.95
CA VAL A 339 15.03 -1.35 10.10
C VAL A 339 14.44 -2.16 11.26
N ARG A 340 13.16 -1.95 11.58
CA ARG A 340 12.50 -2.57 12.74
C ARG A 340 12.16 -4.04 12.53
N HIS A 341 11.68 -4.41 11.35
CA HIS A 341 11.08 -5.73 11.09
C HIS A 341 11.95 -6.66 10.25
N VAL A 342 13.01 -6.15 9.59
CA VAL A 342 13.94 -6.96 8.81
C VAL A 342 15.34 -6.87 9.40
N TYR A 343 15.93 -5.67 9.41
CA TYR A 343 17.35 -5.48 9.76
C TYR A 343 17.64 -5.84 11.23
N LYS A 344 16.98 -5.19 12.20
CA LYS A 344 17.24 -5.42 13.64
C LYS A 344 17.02 -6.88 14.05
N PRO A 345 15.96 -7.59 13.62
CA PRO A 345 15.81 -9.02 13.89
C PRO A 345 16.97 -9.87 13.35
N LEU A 346 17.45 -9.62 12.13
CA LEU A 346 18.60 -10.34 11.58
C LEU A 346 19.87 -10.11 12.41
N ILE A 347 20.15 -8.86 12.79
CA ILE A 347 21.32 -8.56 13.63
C ILE A 347 21.20 -9.21 15.01
N ARG A 348 20.01 -9.21 15.62
CA ARG A 348 19.75 -9.88 16.92
C ARG A 348 19.94 -11.39 16.86
N ASN A 349 19.72 -12.01 15.69
CA ASN A 349 19.94 -13.43 15.46
C ASN A 349 21.40 -13.77 15.08
N GLY A 350 22.33 -12.80 15.17
CA GLY A 350 23.75 -13.01 14.93
C GLY A 350 24.22 -12.86 13.48
N TYR A 351 23.36 -12.42 12.55
CA TYR A 351 23.76 -12.19 11.16
C TYR A 351 24.62 -10.92 11.02
N SER A 352 25.48 -10.91 9.99
CA SER A 352 26.35 -9.76 9.70
C SER A 352 25.56 -8.53 9.24
N ARG A 353 26.15 -7.34 9.39
CA ARG A 353 25.55 -6.08 8.91
C ARG A 353 25.32 -6.10 7.39
N LEU A 354 26.24 -6.70 6.63
CA LEU A 354 26.13 -6.84 5.18
C LEU A 354 24.93 -7.72 4.82
N THR A 355 24.78 -8.89 5.46
CA THR A 355 23.63 -9.78 5.26
C THR A 355 22.31 -9.06 5.56
N GLY A 356 22.27 -8.28 6.65
CA GLY A 356 21.11 -7.46 7.01
C GLY A 356 20.77 -6.42 5.93
N SER A 357 21.75 -5.69 5.42
CA SER A 357 21.56 -4.72 4.34
C SER A 357 21.10 -5.39 3.04
N LEU A 358 21.76 -6.49 2.63
CA LEU A 358 21.39 -7.27 1.44
C LEU A 358 19.95 -7.76 1.51
N ALA A 359 19.49 -8.25 2.66
CA ALA A 359 18.12 -8.68 2.85
C ALA A 359 17.11 -7.52 2.66
N VAL A 360 17.42 -6.34 3.19
CA VAL A 360 16.56 -5.15 3.02
C VAL A 360 16.49 -4.72 1.55
N PHE A 361 17.63 -4.64 0.87
CA PHE A 361 17.67 -4.28 -0.56
C PHE A 361 16.99 -5.32 -1.44
N LEU A 362 17.12 -6.62 -1.13
CA LEU A 362 16.45 -7.69 -1.86
C LEU A 362 14.92 -7.59 -1.73
N ILE A 363 14.41 -7.40 -0.51
CA ILE A 363 12.97 -7.21 -0.28
C ILE A 363 12.48 -5.97 -1.01
N SER A 364 13.24 -4.87 -0.96
CA SER A 364 12.92 -3.65 -1.70
C SER A 364 12.87 -3.89 -3.21
N ALA A 365 13.86 -4.58 -3.78
CA ALA A 365 13.93 -4.89 -5.21
C ALA A 365 12.73 -5.73 -5.68
N ILE A 366 12.30 -6.71 -4.88
CA ILE A 366 11.11 -7.54 -5.15
C ILE A 366 9.86 -6.66 -5.22
N PHE A 367 9.65 -5.75 -4.27
CA PHE A 367 8.48 -4.87 -4.28
C PHE A 367 8.51 -3.84 -5.42
N HIS A 368 9.67 -3.31 -5.80
CA HIS A 368 9.78 -2.41 -6.94
C HIS A 368 9.44 -3.15 -8.25
N GLU A 369 9.99 -4.34 -8.45
CA GLU A 369 9.66 -5.18 -9.61
C GLU A 369 8.18 -5.56 -9.62
N TYR A 370 7.61 -5.91 -8.47
CA TYR A 370 6.18 -6.21 -8.32
C TYR A 370 5.29 -5.02 -8.76
N LEU A 371 5.61 -3.80 -8.30
CA LEU A 371 4.80 -2.61 -8.57
C LEU A 371 4.95 -2.06 -10.00
N VAL A 372 6.06 -2.36 -10.67
CA VAL A 372 6.32 -1.92 -12.06
C VAL A 372 5.89 -2.99 -13.06
N SER A 373 6.31 -4.23 -12.87
CA SER A 373 6.19 -5.29 -13.88
C SER A 373 4.80 -5.89 -13.96
N VAL A 374 4.08 -6.00 -12.83
CA VAL A 374 2.72 -6.57 -12.84
C VAL A 374 1.74 -5.67 -13.59
N PRO A 375 1.60 -4.35 -13.29
CA PRO A 375 0.66 -3.49 -14.02
C PRO A 375 1.00 -3.31 -15.50
N LEU A 376 2.29 -3.34 -15.83
CA LEU A 376 2.76 -3.19 -17.22
C LEU A 376 2.77 -4.51 -18.00
N HIS A 377 2.60 -5.65 -17.33
CA HIS A 377 2.78 -6.99 -17.91
C HIS A 377 4.18 -7.20 -18.54
N LEU A 378 5.22 -6.56 -17.97
CA LEU A 378 6.59 -6.58 -18.49
C LEU A 378 7.57 -7.16 -17.46
N PHE A 379 7.78 -8.47 -17.48
CA PHE A 379 8.66 -9.18 -16.54
C PHE A 379 10.12 -9.22 -17.00
N ARG A 380 10.74 -8.04 -17.17
CA ARG A 380 12.14 -7.92 -17.62
C ARG A 380 13.17 -7.86 -16.50
N LEU A 381 12.75 -7.79 -15.23
CA LEU A 381 13.64 -7.69 -14.06
C LEU A 381 14.54 -6.44 -14.05
N TRP A 382 14.22 -5.42 -14.84
CA TRP A 382 15.03 -4.21 -14.94
C TRP A 382 15.03 -3.41 -13.63
N ALA A 383 13.88 -3.28 -12.96
CA ALA A 383 13.79 -2.57 -11.68
C ALA A 383 14.49 -3.37 -10.58
N PHE A 384 14.34 -4.70 -10.59
CA PHE A 384 15.04 -5.59 -9.66
C PHE A 384 16.57 -5.42 -9.73
N TRP A 385 17.16 -5.54 -10.92
CA TRP A 385 18.60 -5.40 -11.10
C TRP A 385 19.09 -3.99 -10.84
N ALA A 386 18.33 -2.95 -11.21
CA ALA A 386 18.68 -1.56 -10.93
C ALA A 386 18.77 -1.28 -9.42
N MET A 387 17.86 -1.84 -8.61
CA MET A 387 17.92 -1.70 -7.16
C MET A 387 19.10 -2.45 -6.53
N LEU A 388 19.42 -3.66 -7.01
CA LEU A 388 20.56 -4.41 -6.48
C LEU A 388 21.92 -3.81 -6.89
N ALA A 389 22.01 -3.22 -8.08
CA ALA A 389 23.21 -2.54 -8.56
C ALA A 389 23.60 -1.31 -7.72
N GLN A 390 22.72 -0.82 -6.83
CA GLN A 390 23.02 0.28 -5.93
C GLN A 390 23.71 -0.12 -4.64
N ILE A 391 23.75 -1.41 -4.29
CA ILE A 391 24.42 -1.90 -3.06
C ILE A 391 25.93 -1.60 -3.06
N PRO A 392 26.69 -1.78 -4.17
CA PRO A 392 28.10 -1.40 -4.20
C PRO A 392 28.34 0.11 -4.17
N LEU A 393 27.31 0.91 -4.46
CA LEU A 393 27.37 2.38 -4.49
C LEU A 393 26.99 3.01 -3.13
N SER A 394 26.50 2.20 -2.18
CA SER A 394 25.96 2.63 -0.89
C SER A 394 26.92 2.49 0.28
#